data_AF-A0A384LMK1-F1
#
_entry.id   AF-A0A384LMK1-F1
#
_cell.length_a   1.000
_cell.length_b   1.000
_cell.length_c   1.000
_cell.angle_alpha   90.00
_cell.angle_beta   90.00
_cell.angle_gamma   90.00
#
_symmetry.space_group_name_H-M   'P 1'
#
loop_
_entity.id
_entity.type
_entity.pdbx_description
1 polymer ?
#
loop_
_entity_poly.entity_id
_entity_poly.type
_entity_poly.pdbx_seq_one_letter_code
_entity_poly.pdbx_strand_id
1 'polypeptide(L)'
;MPDTNKLSRRRFLKATGGAATAAALAGCTGGDGEETTTTESGGDETTTATTTEEDTGTELSGSVFNRILSGTITTMDPVAATDTSSGIIIQQVFDCLMSYQNALPTVENELAADYTVSDDFTTYTFQLADATYHNGETVTASDFIYAWERLAASSNSRRAYFILDSIGVEHETDDEGNYVPGSLGVEVGETETELVVNLSEPFHDTLEMFAYTSFAALPEGILGDIEGHDGEMEYTEFASNNPIGAGPFEFAFWEQGTAAAVSKYDDYYGQVAQVDNVRWQIIEDDTARYNYAMNENADYFGLPTAQYDPGLAQVESTDEYGREIGTYGPVRNGKTLNYVGVPTLSIYYVGFNMNKVPKAVRQAFAYVLNQDQMVSEVFKGRGSAAEFFTPPTIFPGGAQAASDLVSSDYPYSAGETDIEAARQVMEEAGYGPDNQFEVQWTQYNNNAWEEMASILRDQLASAHINMQIQKADFSTLLERGRNGQLEAYTLGWIADWPAPDNFLQLLNPPQTDTSEQGPISYVNWTAENGDAAQQATDAYQQVVNNPAPTDEAQQVRDEAYVDIEMANWEDVAMLPVYNQKEEMFWYDTVDIEPFGGMGPSRQKLNTVTLNR
;
A
#
# COMPACT_ATOMS: atom_id res chain seq x y z
N MET A 1 -30.87 44.75 9.84
CA MET A 1 -32.30 44.68 10.24
C MET A 1 -32.70 43.19 10.26
N PRO A 2 -33.68 42.78 11.08
CA PRO A 2 -33.33 41.85 12.17
C PRO A 2 -33.76 40.38 11.98
N ASP A 3 -32.84 39.48 12.35
CA ASP A 3 -32.95 38.50 13.45
C ASP A 3 -34.36 38.00 13.86
N THR A 4 -34.52 36.67 13.82
CA THR A 4 -35.26 35.95 14.87
C THR A 4 -34.71 34.54 15.07
N ASN A 5 -34.75 34.06 16.32
CA ASN A 5 -34.00 32.91 16.81
C ASN A 5 -34.89 31.81 17.44
N LYS A 6 -34.54 30.54 17.20
CA LYS A 6 -34.74 29.35 18.07
C LYS A 6 -36.16 28.79 18.32
N LEU A 7 -36.15 27.57 18.89
CA LEU A 7 -37.26 26.73 19.43
C LEU A 7 -37.99 25.84 18.40
N SER A 8 -38.25 24.54 18.64
CA SER A 8 -37.93 23.70 19.82
C SER A 8 -37.88 22.18 19.51
N ARG A 9 -37.33 21.39 20.45
CA ARG A 9 -37.23 19.91 20.42
C ARG A 9 -38.58 19.22 20.74
N ARG A 10 -38.72 17.95 20.29
CA ARG A 10 -39.70 16.89 20.69
C ARG A 10 -41.16 16.92 20.16
N ARG A 11 -41.39 16.12 19.11
CA ARG A 11 -42.43 15.05 18.97
C ARG A 11 -41.83 14.02 18.00
N PHE A 12 -41.70 12.71 18.19
CA PHE A 12 -42.08 11.72 19.23
C PHE A 12 -43.56 11.30 19.37
N LEU A 13 -43.76 10.00 19.07
CA LEU A 13 -44.83 9.04 19.39
C LEU A 13 -46.13 8.94 18.56
N LYS A 14 -46.43 7.67 18.22
CA LYS A 14 -47.69 7.02 17.73
C LYS A 14 -48.09 7.31 16.27
N ALA A 15 -48.61 6.36 15.48
CA ALA A 15 -48.82 4.89 15.59
C ALA A 15 -49.40 4.39 14.22
N THR A 16 -49.39 3.13 13.75
CA THR A 16 -48.86 1.78 14.14
C THR A 16 -48.95 0.88 12.88
N GLY A 17 -48.24 -0.25 12.70
CA GLY A 17 -47.22 -0.89 13.54
C GLY A 17 -47.42 -2.41 13.68
N GLY A 18 -46.58 -3.22 13.02
CA GLY A 18 -46.49 -4.68 13.08
C GLY A 18 -45.38 -5.20 12.13
N ALA A 19 -44.80 -6.39 12.28
CA ALA A 19 -44.85 -7.35 13.40
C ALA A 19 -43.57 -8.22 13.34
N ALA A 20 -42.70 -8.13 14.36
CA ALA A 20 -41.46 -8.92 14.44
C ALA A 20 -41.52 -9.89 15.61
N THR A 21 -41.06 -11.14 15.40
CA THR A 21 -41.16 -12.22 16.38
C THR A 21 -39.76 -12.57 16.90
N ALA A 22 -39.46 -12.19 18.14
CA ALA A 22 -38.22 -12.57 18.83
C ALA A 22 -38.58 -13.35 20.11
N ALA A 23 -38.07 -14.57 20.24
CA ALA A 23 -38.30 -15.42 21.41
C ALA A 23 -37.08 -15.35 22.34
N ALA A 24 -37.26 -14.73 23.52
CA ALA A 24 -36.25 -14.74 24.58
C ALA A 24 -36.46 -15.95 25.48
N LEU A 25 -35.43 -16.79 25.66
CA LEU A 25 -35.43 -17.86 26.65
C LEU A 25 -35.18 -17.30 28.05
N ALA A 26 -35.96 -17.76 29.03
CA ALA A 26 -35.92 -17.23 30.39
C ALA A 26 -34.88 -17.98 31.25
N GLY A 27 -34.00 -17.23 31.92
CA GLY A 27 -33.19 -17.76 33.02
C GLY A 27 -34.00 -17.80 34.32
N CYS A 28 -33.98 -18.95 35.02
CA CYS A 28 -34.65 -19.10 36.31
C CYS A 28 -33.69 -18.81 37.47
N THR A 29 -34.01 -17.81 38.29
CA THR A 29 -33.52 -17.70 39.67
C THR A 29 -34.57 -18.25 40.63
N GLY A 30 -34.13 -18.89 41.72
CA GLY A 30 -34.97 -19.76 42.54
C GLY A 30 -35.76 -19.06 43.66
N GLY A 31 -36.63 -19.84 44.31
CA GLY A 31 -37.32 -19.53 45.56
C GLY A 31 -37.84 -20.83 46.22
N ASP A 32 -37.79 -20.90 47.54
CA ASP A 32 -38.01 -22.14 48.32
C ASP A 32 -39.46 -22.66 48.35
N GLY A 33 -39.63 -23.98 48.57
CA GLY A 33 -40.97 -24.60 48.60
C GLY A 33 -41.04 -26.08 49.04
N GLU A 34 -40.74 -26.36 50.31
CA GLU A 34 -41.12 -27.57 51.09
C GLU A 34 -40.58 -28.97 50.69
N GLU A 35 -40.80 -29.92 51.62
CA GLU A 35 -40.21 -31.27 51.74
C GLU A 35 -40.79 -32.27 50.69
N THR A 36 -40.23 -33.46 50.39
CA THR A 36 -39.81 -34.50 51.36
C THR A 36 -39.03 -35.67 50.71
N THR A 37 -38.04 -36.22 51.45
CA THR A 37 -37.53 -37.64 51.44
C THR A 37 -36.94 -38.32 50.18
N THR A 38 -35.70 -38.84 50.36
CA THR A 38 -35.14 -40.15 49.89
C THR A 38 -34.96 -40.46 48.40
N THR A 39 -33.98 -41.26 47.91
CA THR A 39 -32.60 -41.69 48.30
C THR A 39 -32.01 -42.41 47.04
N GLU A 40 -30.71 -42.75 47.05
CA GLU A 40 -30.00 -43.73 46.20
C GLU A 40 -29.34 -43.21 44.92
N SER A 41 -28.61 -44.11 44.24
CA SER A 41 -27.34 -43.84 43.56
C SER A 41 -27.18 -44.58 42.23
N GLY A 42 -26.45 -43.98 41.30
CA GLY A 42 -26.13 -44.46 39.96
C GLY A 42 -26.24 -43.33 38.91
N GLY A 43 -25.48 -43.31 37.83
CA GLY A 43 -24.36 -44.22 37.50
C GLY A 43 -24.03 -44.22 36.01
N ASP A 44 -22.84 -43.71 35.67
CA ASP A 44 -22.11 -43.87 34.40
C ASP A 44 -22.52 -43.05 33.15
N GLU A 45 -21.62 -43.10 32.16
CA GLU A 45 -21.66 -42.62 30.76
C GLU A 45 -21.68 -41.10 30.49
N THR A 46 -20.50 -40.47 30.59
CA THR A 46 -20.20 -39.19 29.90
C THR A 46 -19.87 -39.45 28.43
N THR A 47 -20.81 -39.13 27.53
CA THR A 47 -20.56 -39.18 26.08
C THR A 47 -19.98 -37.84 25.60
N THR A 48 -18.69 -37.80 25.26
CA THR A 48 -18.07 -36.62 24.65
C THR A 48 -18.59 -36.44 23.22
N ALA A 49 -19.39 -35.40 23.00
CA ALA A 49 -19.81 -35.00 21.66
C ALA A 49 -18.69 -34.19 21.00
N THR A 50 -17.99 -34.79 20.03
CA THR A 50 -17.14 -34.03 19.09
C THR A 50 -18.06 -33.26 18.15
N THR A 51 -18.15 -31.94 18.33
CA THR A 51 -18.62 -31.04 17.28
C THR A 51 -17.52 -30.91 16.24
N THR A 52 -17.71 -31.56 15.09
CA THR A 52 -17.01 -31.18 13.87
C THR A 52 -17.44 -29.75 13.53
N GLU A 53 -16.48 -28.87 13.28
CA GLU A 53 -16.76 -27.64 12.54
C GLU A 53 -16.91 -28.05 11.06
N GLU A 54 -17.98 -27.59 10.40
CA GLU A 54 -18.14 -27.79 8.96
C GLU A 54 -17.24 -26.77 8.26
N ASP A 55 -16.11 -27.27 7.74
CA ASP A 55 -15.26 -26.52 6.82
C ASP A 55 -16.06 -26.18 5.56
N THR A 56 -16.24 -24.89 5.30
CA THR A 56 -16.94 -24.38 4.11
C THR A 56 -15.97 -23.95 3.01
N GLY A 57 -14.67 -24.19 3.17
CA GLY A 57 -13.67 -23.87 2.18
C GLY A 57 -13.91 -24.62 0.86
N THR A 58 -13.84 -23.89 -0.25
CA THR A 58 -13.84 -24.48 -1.60
C THR A 58 -12.64 -25.42 -1.73
N GLU A 59 -12.87 -26.72 -1.99
CA GLU A 59 -11.78 -27.70 -2.18
C GLU A 59 -10.92 -27.34 -3.41
N LEU A 60 -9.82 -26.63 -3.18
CA LEU A 60 -8.80 -26.37 -4.20
C LEU A 60 -8.16 -27.69 -4.63
N SER A 61 -8.21 -27.99 -5.93
CA SER A 61 -7.73 -29.26 -6.47
C SER A 61 -6.34 -29.12 -7.09
N GLY A 62 -5.49 -30.14 -6.92
CA GLY A 62 -4.13 -30.15 -7.47
C GLY A 62 -3.10 -29.59 -6.50
N SER A 63 -2.10 -28.91 -7.04
CA SER A 63 -1.02 -28.26 -6.28
C SER A 63 -1.46 -26.88 -5.77
N VAL A 64 -1.13 -26.58 -4.51
CA VAL A 64 -1.47 -25.30 -3.86
C VAL A 64 -0.21 -24.69 -3.26
N PHE A 65 0.11 -23.46 -3.64
CA PHE A 65 1.16 -22.64 -3.05
C PHE A 65 0.55 -21.74 -1.96
N ASN A 66 0.98 -21.89 -0.71
CA ASN A 66 0.40 -21.20 0.45
C ASN A 66 1.26 -20.00 0.86
N ARG A 67 0.75 -18.79 0.71
CA ARG A 67 1.39 -17.53 1.15
C ARG A 67 0.65 -16.93 2.34
N ILE A 68 1.34 -16.16 3.17
CA ILE A 68 0.70 -15.37 4.24
C ILE A 68 0.53 -13.92 3.78
N LEU A 69 -0.64 -13.32 4.05
CA LEU A 69 -0.85 -11.87 4.01
C LEU A 69 -0.93 -11.32 5.44
N SER A 70 -0.20 -10.23 5.70
CA SER A 70 -0.14 -9.56 7.00
C SER A 70 -1.12 -8.39 7.16
N GLY A 71 -1.98 -8.15 6.17
CA GLY A 71 -2.97 -7.09 6.17
C GLY A 71 -4.26 -7.49 5.46
N THR A 72 -5.32 -6.78 5.78
CA THR A 72 -6.67 -6.94 5.22
C THR A 72 -6.75 -6.49 3.76
N ILE A 73 -7.25 -7.38 2.89
CA ILE A 73 -7.70 -7.07 1.52
C ILE A 73 -8.95 -6.18 1.58
N THR A 74 -9.09 -5.21 0.67
CA THR A 74 -10.23 -4.27 0.65
C THR A 74 -11.12 -4.38 -0.59
N THR A 75 -10.58 -4.79 -1.74
CA THR A 75 -11.31 -4.94 -3.01
C THR A 75 -10.52 -5.82 -3.98
N MET A 76 -11.19 -6.35 -5.01
CA MET A 76 -10.54 -6.98 -6.17
C MET A 76 -10.53 -6.09 -7.42
N ASP A 77 -11.14 -4.89 -7.39
CA ASP A 77 -11.15 -3.97 -8.53
C ASP A 77 -9.85 -3.14 -8.62
N PRO A 78 -9.08 -3.22 -9.73
CA PRO A 78 -7.80 -2.52 -9.87
C PRO A 78 -7.86 -0.99 -9.81
N VAL A 79 -9.01 -0.35 -10.11
CA VAL A 79 -9.14 1.12 -10.02
C VAL A 79 -9.48 1.60 -8.59
N ALA A 80 -10.00 0.70 -7.75
CA ALA A 80 -10.45 1.01 -6.39
C ALA A 80 -9.41 0.70 -5.29
N ALA A 81 -8.41 -0.13 -5.59
CA ALA A 81 -7.44 -0.61 -4.60
C ALA A 81 -6.42 0.48 -4.19
N THR A 82 -6.25 0.69 -2.87
CA THR A 82 -5.21 1.58 -2.30
C THR A 82 -4.36 0.89 -1.24
N ASP A 83 -4.25 -0.44 -1.29
CA ASP A 83 -3.47 -1.25 -0.33
C ASP A 83 -2.73 -2.39 -1.04
N THR A 84 -1.60 -2.81 -0.48
CA THR A 84 -0.73 -3.84 -1.08
C THR A 84 -1.27 -5.26 -0.93
N SER A 85 -2.18 -5.54 0.01
CA SER A 85 -2.73 -6.89 0.22
C SER A 85 -3.76 -7.24 -0.86
N SER A 86 -4.57 -6.27 -1.27
CA SER A 86 -5.38 -6.33 -2.49
C SER A 86 -4.49 -6.41 -3.74
N GLY A 87 -3.48 -5.53 -3.84
CA GLY A 87 -2.56 -5.47 -4.98
C GLY A 87 -1.85 -6.79 -5.30
N ILE A 88 -1.38 -7.53 -4.27
CA ILE A 88 -0.71 -8.84 -4.42
C ILE A 88 -1.58 -9.86 -5.20
N ILE A 89 -2.91 -9.82 -5.02
CA ILE A 89 -3.85 -10.75 -5.64
C ILE A 89 -4.27 -10.23 -7.02
N ILE A 90 -4.58 -8.93 -7.11
CA ILE A 90 -4.92 -8.24 -8.37
C ILE A 90 -3.84 -8.48 -9.42
N GLN A 91 -2.55 -8.41 -9.04
CA GLN A 91 -1.41 -8.65 -9.93
C GLN A 91 -1.34 -10.08 -10.54
N GLN A 92 -2.11 -11.04 -10.01
CA GLN A 92 -2.19 -12.41 -10.55
C GLN A 92 -3.36 -12.59 -11.54
N VAL A 93 -4.40 -11.76 -11.41
CA VAL A 93 -5.67 -11.86 -12.14
C VAL A 93 -5.72 -10.89 -13.33
N PHE A 94 -5.09 -9.72 -13.20
CA PHE A 94 -5.16 -8.63 -14.16
C PHE A 94 -3.80 -8.33 -14.79
N ASP A 95 -3.82 -8.08 -16.10
CA ASP A 95 -2.65 -7.79 -16.93
C ASP A 95 -2.77 -6.41 -17.57
N CYS A 96 -1.63 -5.75 -17.76
CA CYS A 96 -1.50 -4.40 -18.30
C CYS A 96 -0.78 -4.41 -19.66
N LEU A 97 -0.59 -3.24 -20.30
CA LEU A 97 0.21 -3.15 -21.52
C LEU A 97 1.67 -3.56 -21.26
N MET A 98 2.22 -3.07 -20.15
CA MET A 98 3.60 -3.28 -19.70
C MET A 98 3.60 -4.02 -18.35
N SER A 99 4.78 -4.45 -17.88
CA SER A 99 4.94 -5.19 -16.64
C SER A 99 6.29 -4.98 -15.99
N TYR A 100 6.31 -4.91 -14.66
CA TYR A 100 7.53 -5.02 -13.86
C TYR A 100 7.89 -6.50 -13.72
N GLN A 101 8.56 -7.08 -14.72
CA GLN A 101 8.86 -8.52 -14.73
C GLN A 101 9.67 -8.95 -13.50
N ASN A 102 9.19 -9.97 -12.81
CA ASN A 102 9.67 -10.38 -11.47
C ASN A 102 9.81 -9.20 -10.46
N ALA A 103 8.98 -8.16 -10.58
CA ALA A 103 9.07 -6.91 -9.81
C ALA A 103 10.41 -6.15 -9.93
N LEU A 104 11.18 -6.36 -10.99
CA LEU A 104 12.31 -5.47 -11.34
C LEU A 104 11.78 -4.06 -11.66
N PRO A 105 12.55 -2.98 -11.40
CA PRO A 105 12.11 -1.62 -11.69
C PRO A 105 12.13 -1.26 -13.19
N THR A 106 12.74 -2.09 -14.04
CA THR A 106 12.65 -1.97 -15.49
C THR A 106 11.37 -2.64 -15.98
N VAL A 107 10.59 -1.96 -16.83
CA VAL A 107 9.42 -2.56 -17.47
C VAL A 107 9.79 -3.39 -18.70
N GLU A 108 9.01 -4.45 -18.92
CA GLU A 108 8.96 -5.22 -20.17
C GLU A 108 7.51 -5.33 -20.65
N ASN A 109 7.34 -5.63 -21.94
CA ASN A 109 6.04 -5.85 -22.58
C ASN A 109 5.18 -6.92 -21.87
N GLU A 110 3.87 -6.69 -21.78
CA GLU A 110 2.89 -7.66 -21.26
C GLU A 110 1.75 -7.92 -22.27
N LEU A 111 0.63 -7.19 -22.22
CA LEU A 111 -0.40 -7.28 -23.26
C LEU A 111 -0.03 -6.52 -24.53
N ALA A 112 0.93 -5.58 -24.47
CA ALA A 112 1.54 -5.01 -25.66
C ALA A 112 2.55 -6.00 -26.28
N ALA A 113 2.25 -6.55 -27.46
CA ALA A 113 3.19 -7.38 -28.21
C ALA A 113 4.35 -6.56 -28.80
N ASP A 114 4.07 -5.33 -29.25
CA ASP A 114 5.04 -4.35 -29.74
C ASP A 114 4.48 -2.93 -29.57
N TYR A 115 5.31 -1.89 -29.60
CA TYR A 115 4.83 -0.49 -29.53
C TYR A 115 5.76 0.52 -30.22
N THR A 116 5.20 1.67 -30.59
CA THR A 116 5.94 2.84 -31.11
C THR A 116 5.57 4.10 -30.35
N VAL A 117 6.53 5.02 -30.22
CA VAL A 117 6.37 6.33 -29.56
C VAL A 117 6.71 7.43 -30.56
N SER A 118 6.02 8.57 -30.50
CA SER A 118 6.28 9.74 -31.35
C SER A 118 7.61 10.44 -31.02
N ASP A 119 8.16 11.20 -31.98
CA ASP A 119 9.41 11.99 -31.82
C ASP A 119 9.31 13.04 -30.69
N ASP A 120 8.10 13.41 -30.29
CA ASP A 120 7.75 14.35 -29.22
C ASP A 120 7.22 13.69 -27.94
N PHE A 121 7.15 12.35 -27.88
CA PHE A 121 6.74 11.56 -26.70
C PHE A 121 5.31 11.81 -26.19
N THR A 122 4.38 12.22 -27.05
CA THR A 122 2.96 12.43 -26.72
C THR A 122 2.04 11.34 -27.27
N THR A 123 2.34 10.74 -28.42
CA THR A 123 1.54 9.63 -28.98
C THR A 123 2.27 8.31 -28.81
N TYR A 124 1.58 7.33 -28.21
CA TYR A 124 2.01 5.95 -28.06
C TYR A 124 1.04 5.04 -28.82
N THR A 125 1.56 4.12 -29.64
CA THR A 125 0.75 3.13 -30.37
C THR A 125 1.21 1.74 -29.96
N PHE A 126 0.32 0.95 -29.36
CA PHE A 126 0.56 -0.41 -28.91
C PHE A 126 -0.16 -1.42 -29.81
N GLN A 127 0.56 -2.40 -30.34
CA GLN A 127 -0.02 -3.60 -30.93
C GLN A 127 -0.24 -4.61 -29.80
N LEU A 128 -1.49 -4.97 -29.52
CA LEU A 128 -1.85 -5.94 -28.49
C LEU A 128 -1.50 -7.38 -28.90
N ALA A 129 -1.29 -8.23 -27.89
CA ALA A 129 -1.08 -9.66 -28.03
C ALA A 129 -2.38 -10.43 -28.31
N ASP A 130 -2.26 -11.61 -28.92
CA ASP A 130 -3.36 -12.57 -29.11
C ASP A 130 -3.67 -13.25 -27.76
N ALA A 131 -4.53 -12.61 -26.97
CA ALA A 131 -4.83 -12.93 -25.57
C ALA A 131 -6.33 -13.03 -25.30
N THR A 132 -6.69 -13.73 -24.21
CA THR A 132 -8.08 -13.92 -23.79
C THR A 132 -8.28 -13.69 -22.29
N TYR A 133 -9.47 -13.21 -21.94
CA TYR A 133 -9.96 -13.06 -20.57
C TYR A 133 -10.42 -14.40 -19.99
N HIS A 134 -10.52 -14.48 -18.65
CA HIS A 134 -10.99 -15.69 -17.94
C HIS A 134 -12.41 -16.15 -18.33
N ASN A 135 -13.24 -15.26 -18.90
CA ASN A 135 -14.56 -15.60 -19.44
C ASN A 135 -14.52 -16.21 -20.87
N GLY A 136 -13.36 -16.20 -21.54
CA GLY A 136 -13.13 -16.70 -22.90
C GLY A 136 -13.26 -15.66 -24.01
N GLU A 137 -13.40 -14.37 -23.68
CA GLU A 137 -13.41 -13.27 -24.66
C GLU A 137 -12.00 -12.82 -25.04
N THR A 138 -11.82 -12.29 -26.25
CA THR A 138 -10.51 -11.83 -26.75
C THR A 138 -10.21 -10.41 -26.30
N VAL A 139 -8.96 -10.13 -25.92
CA VAL A 139 -8.50 -8.78 -25.54
C VAL A 139 -8.39 -7.88 -26.77
N THR A 140 -8.98 -6.70 -26.72
CA THR A 140 -9.01 -5.69 -27.81
C THR A 140 -8.63 -4.29 -27.29
N ALA A 141 -8.44 -3.35 -28.22
CA ALA A 141 -8.20 -1.95 -27.86
C ALA A 141 -9.41 -1.27 -27.19
N SER A 142 -10.65 -1.71 -27.49
CA SER A 142 -11.87 -1.21 -26.83
C SER A 142 -11.87 -1.47 -25.33
N ASP A 143 -11.37 -2.63 -24.91
CA ASP A 143 -11.33 -3.05 -23.50
C ASP A 143 -10.40 -2.14 -22.67
N PHE A 144 -9.29 -1.69 -23.26
CA PHE A 144 -8.41 -0.69 -22.64
C PHE A 144 -9.09 0.69 -22.56
N ILE A 145 -9.73 1.16 -23.64
CA ILE A 145 -10.49 2.43 -23.63
C ILE A 145 -11.54 2.41 -22.51
N TYR A 146 -12.31 1.33 -22.42
CA TYR A 146 -13.33 1.13 -21.39
C TYR A 146 -12.73 1.06 -19.97
N ALA A 147 -11.68 0.28 -19.75
CA ALA A 147 -11.03 0.16 -18.43
C ALA A 147 -10.41 1.48 -17.97
N TRP A 148 -9.89 2.28 -18.89
CA TRP A 148 -9.25 3.57 -18.61
C TRP A 148 -10.27 4.69 -18.42
N GLU A 149 -11.41 4.64 -19.13
CA GLU A 149 -12.59 5.46 -18.82
C GLU A 149 -13.13 5.13 -17.41
N ARG A 150 -13.14 3.86 -16.99
CA ARG A 150 -13.42 3.51 -15.57
C ARG A 150 -12.40 4.12 -14.61
N LEU A 151 -11.12 4.12 -14.94
CA LEU A 151 -10.08 4.74 -14.09
C LEU A 151 -10.32 6.25 -13.93
N ALA A 152 -10.69 6.95 -15.00
CA ALA A 152 -10.97 8.39 -14.99
C ALA A 152 -12.32 8.75 -14.34
N ALA A 153 -13.41 8.07 -14.70
CA ALA A 153 -14.78 8.51 -14.42
C ALA A 153 -15.54 7.70 -13.36
N SER A 154 -15.14 6.46 -13.03
CA SER A 154 -15.89 5.65 -12.07
C SER A 154 -15.86 6.26 -10.68
N SER A 155 -17.02 6.37 -10.05
CA SER A 155 -17.16 6.74 -8.63
C SER A 155 -16.50 5.76 -7.64
N ASN A 156 -16.08 4.58 -8.12
CA ASN A 156 -15.29 3.60 -7.36
C ASN A 156 -13.77 3.87 -7.46
N SER A 157 -13.31 4.61 -8.48
CA SER A 157 -11.90 4.92 -8.70
C SER A 157 -11.30 5.68 -7.53
N ARG A 158 -10.07 5.32 -7.19
CA ARG A 158 -9.23 6.00 -6.17
C ARG A 158 -7.96 6.60 -6.75
N ARG A 159 -7.76 6.47 -8.06
CA ARG A 159 -6.53 6.86 -8.78
C ARG A 159 -6.82 7.52 -10.14
N ALA A 160 -7.96 8.20 -10.30
CA ALA A 160 -8.25 8.98 -11.52
C ALA A 160 -7.13 9.98 -11.87
N TYR A 161 -6.46 10.53 -10.85
CA TYR A 161 -5.29 11.40 -11.03
C TYR A 161 -4.12 10.73 -11.76
N PHE A 162 -3.99 9.39 -11.78
CA PHE A 162 -2.96 8.72 -12.57
C PHE A 162 -3.13 8.95 -14.07
N ILE A 163 -4.36 8.85 -14.57
CA ILE A 163 -4.65 9.00 -16.01
C ILE A 163 -4.89 10.46 -16.42
N LEU A 164 -5.50 11.26 -15.53
CA LEU A 164 -5.84 12.67 -15.80
C LEU A 164 -4.68 13.63 -15.52
N ASP A 165 -3.95 13.46 -14.41
CA ASP A 165 -2.98 14.45 -13.91
C ASP A 165 -1.52 14.00 -14.00
N SER A 166 -1.20 12.74 -13.65
CA SER A 166 0.19 12.24 -13.59
C SER A 166 0.74 11.91 -14.97
N ILE A 167 0.04 11.07 -15.75
CA ILE A 167 0.42 10.74 -17.13
C ILE A 167 -0.17 11.73 -18.16
N GLY A 168 -1.23 12.46 -17.77
CA GLY A 168 -1.82 13.53 -18.55
C GLY A 168 -2.44 13.13 -19.90
N VAL A 169 -3.15 11.98 -20.01
CA VAL A 169 -3.88 11.62 -21.25
C VAL A 169 -4.75 12.79 -21.72
N GLU A 170 -4.76 13.10 -23.02
CA GLU A 170 -5.59 14.18 -23.57
C GLU A 170 -7.06 14.00 -23.15
N HIS A 171 -7.71 15.06 -22.69
CA HIS A 171 -9.13 15.03 -22.32
C HIS A 171 -9.79 16.42 -22.35
N GLU A 172 -11.12 16.45 -22.37
CA GLU A 172 -11.91 17.67 -22.14
C GLU A 172 -12.25 17.81 -20.64
N THR A 173 -12.28 19.06 -20.16
CA THR A 173 -12.82 19.43 -18.83
C THR A 173 -13.96 20.44 -18.96
N ASP A 174 -14.87 20.45 -17.99
CA ASP A 174 -16.02 21.38 -17.97
C ASP A 174 -15.67 22.78 -17.42
N ASP A 175 -16.65 23.69 -17.39
CA ASP A 175 -16.51 25.06 -16.87
C ASP A 175 -16.11 25.12 -15.36
N GLU A 176 -16.18 24.00 -14.64
CA GLU A 176 -15.80 23.85 -13.22
C GLU A 176 -14.47 23.09 -13.03
N GLY A 177 -13.89 22.53 -14.11
CA GLY A 177 -12.64 21.78 -14.13
C GLY A 177 -12.78 20.26 -13.95
N ASN A 178 -14.01 19.71 -13.98
CA ASN A 178 -14.24 18.27 -13.90
C ASN A 178 -13.94 17.59 -15.25
N TYR A 179 -13.40 16.37 -15.23
CA TYR A 179 -13.27 15.52 -16.43
C TYR A 179 -14.63 15.29 -17.11
N VAL A 180 -14.66 15.38 -18.45
CA VAL A 180 -15.83 15.11 -19.28
C VAL A 180 -15.80 13.65 -19.77
N PRO A 181 -16.76 12.79 -19.35
CA PRO A 181 -16.75 11.37 -19.72
C PRO A 181 -16.74 11.11 -21.23
N GLY A 182 -15.99 10.09 -21.64
CA GLY A 182 -15.78 9.71 -23.04
C GLY A 182 -14.95 10.70 -23.86
N SER A 183 -14.13 11.54 -23.21
CA SER A 183 -13.24 12.51 -23.89
C SER A 183 -11.75 12.15 -23.87
N LEU A 184 -11.36 11.03 -23.23
CA LEU A 184 -9.98 10.53 -23.24
C LEU A 184 -9.45 10.34 -24.67
N GLY A 185 -8.22 10.82 -24.92
CA GLY A 185 -7.46 10.70 -26.17
C GLY A 185 -6.92 9.30 -26.45
N VAL A 186 -7.73 8.27 -26.18
CA VAL A 186 -7.42 6.86 -26.35
C VAL A 186 -8.35 6.30 -27.44
N GLU A 187 -7.78 5.78 -28.53
CA GLU A 187 -8.57 5.32 -29.68
C GLU A 187 -8.08 3.97 -30.25
N VAL A 188 -8.97 3.30 -30.97
CA VAL A 188 -8.65 2.09 -31.75
C VAL A 188 -8.01 2.52 -33.08
N GLY A 189 -6.84 1.98 -33.39
CA GLY A 189 -6.05 2.30 -34.58
C GLY A 189 -6.52 1.62 -35.87
N GLU A 190 -5.59 1.19 -36.73
CA GLU A 190 -5.90 0.49 -37.99
C GLU A 190 -6.56 -0.89 -37.77
N THR A 191 -6.47 -1.47 -36.57
CA THR A 191 -7.07 -2.77 -36.23
C THR A 191 -7.68 -2.79 -34.82
N GLU A 192 -8.57 -3.75 -34.55
CA GLU A 192 -9.17 -4.00 -33.22
C GLU A 192 -8.16 -4.38 -32.13
N THR A 193 -6.91 -4.66 -32.49
CA THR A 193 -5.79 -4.93 -31.57
C THR A 193 -4.71 -3.84 -31.60
N GLU A 194 -4.97 -2.69 -32.22
CA GLU A 194 -4.08 -1.52 -32.18
C GLU A 194 -4.70 -0.44 -31.28
N LEU A 195 -4.00 -0.10 -30.18
CA LEU A 195 -4.40 0.91 -29.22
C LEU A 195 -3.52 2.15 -29.39
N VAL A 196 -4.12 3.30 -29.64
CA VAL A 196 -3.44 4.60 -29.71
C VAL A 196 -3.76 5.40 -28.45
N VAL A 197 -2.74 5.95 -27.81
CA VAL A 197 -2.85 6.78 -26.61
C VAL A 197 -2.17 8.13 -26.89
N ASN A 198 -2.87 9.22 -26.64
CA ASN A 198 -2.35 10.57 -26.78
C ASN A 198 -2.29 11.27 -25.42
N LEU A 199 -1.13 11.86 -25.09
CA LEU A 199 -0.88 12.62 -23.88
C LEU A 199 -0.86 14.12 -24.20
N SER A 200 -1.44 14.92 -23.30
CA SER A 200 -1.51 16.38 -23.37
C SER A 200 -0.11 17.01 -23.38
N GLU A 201 0.82 16.39 -22.66
CA GLU A 201 2.25 16.64 -22.70
C GLU A 201 3.01 15.34 -22.38
N PRO A 202 4.31 15.24 -22.70
CA PRO A 202 5.10 14.03 -22.47
C PRO A 202 5.25 13.68 -20.99
N PHE A 203 5.10 12.42 -20.60
CA PHE A 203 5.44 11.96 -19.24
C PHE A 203 6.61 10.97 -19.26
N HIS A 204 7.63 11.19 -18.42
CA HIS A 204 8.92 10.48 -18.51
C HIS A 204 8.85 9.00 -18.14
N ASP A 205 7.93 8.61 -17.26
CA ASP A 205 7.69 7.24 -16.78
C ASP A 205 6.38 6.65 -17.37
N THR A 206 6.06 6.97 -18.64
CA THR A 206 4.79 6.56 -19.28
C THR A 206 4.62 5.03 -19.34
N LEU A 207 5.67 4.29 -19.70
CA LEU A 207 5.59 2.83 -19.84
C LEU A 207 5.56 2.14 -18.47
N GLU A 208 6.25 2.75 -17.51
CA GLU A 208 6.29 2.43 -16.09
C GLU A 208 4.91 2.63 -15.44
N MET A 209 4.17 3.67 -15.80
CA MET A 209 2.76 3.83 -15.41
C MET A 209 1.84 2.80 -16.07
N PHE A 210 2.05 2.46 -17.35
CA PHE A 210 1.31 1.39 -18.03
C PHE A 210 1.67 -0.04 -17.56
N ALA A 211 2.58 -0.19 -16.59
CA ALA A 211 2.79 -1.43 -15.83
C ALA A 211 2.04 -1.47 -14.48
N TYR A 212 1.22 -0.46 -14.20
CA TYR A 212 0.42 -0.37 -12.97
C TYR A 212 -0.96 -0.98 -13.15
N THR A 213 -1.37 -1.83 -12.20
CA THR A 213 -2.62 -2.62 -12.29
C THR A 213 -3.89 -1.81 -12.52
N SER A 214 -3.94 -0.53 -12.13
CA SER A 214 -5.09 0.35 -12.42
C SER A 214 -5.27 0.69 -13.91
N PHE A 215 -4.24 0.49 -14.74
CA PHE A 215 -4.29 0.55 -16.22
C PHE A 215 -4.50 -0.85 -16.86
N ALA A 216 -4.85 -1.88 -16.08
CA ALA A 216 -5.12 -3.21 -16.62
C ALA A 216 -6.36 -3.26 -17.54
N ALA A 217 -6.38 -4.23 -18.44
CA ALA A 217 -7.50 -4.44 -19.34
C ALA A 217 -8.67 -5.17 -18.63
N LEU A 218 -9.91 -4.70 -18.83
CA LEU A 218 -11.16 -5.31 -18.36
C LEU A 218 -12.11 -5.45 -19.56
N PRO A 219 -12.91 -6.54 -19.68
CA PRO A 219 -13.82 -6.72 -20.81
C PRO A 219 -14.81 -5.55 -20.96
N GLU A 220 -15.00 -5.05 -22.19
CA GLU A 220 -15.85 -3.90 -22.49
C GLU A 220 -17.28 -4.07 -21.94
N GLY A 221 -17.67 -3.20 -21.01
CA GLY A 221 -19.02 -3.21 -20.43
C GLY A 221 -19.29 -4.28 -19.35
N ILE A 222 -18.27 -4.98 -18.84
CA ILE A 222 -18.41 -5.91 -17.70
C ILE A 222 -19.10 -5.27 -16.49
N LEU A 223 -18.91 -3.96 -16.29
CA LEU A 223 -19.55 -3.13 -15.27
C LEU A 223 -20.24 -1.89 -15.86
N GLY A 224 -21.35 -1.48 -15.25
CA GLY A 224 -22.14 -0.29 -15.60
C GLY A 224 -21.91 0.90 -14.67
N ASP A 225 -20.66 1.14 -14.23
CA ASP A 225 -20.30 2.21 -13.28
C ASP A 225 -19.70 3.48 -13.94
N ILE A 226 -19.83 3.58 -15.27
CA ILE A 226 -19.55 4.76 -16.12
C ILE A 226 -20.70 4.99 -17.13
N GLU A 227 -20.77 6.17 -17.75
CA GLU A 227 -21.84 6.47 -18.73
C GLU A 227 -21.70 5.60 -20.00
N GLY A 228 -22.83 5.19 -20.58
CA GLY A 228 -22.89 4.42 -21.83
C GLY A 228 -22.99 2.89 -21.67
N HIS A 229 -22.59 2.33 -20.52
CA HIS A 229 -22.58 0.88 -20.28
C HIS A 229 -23.65 0.47 -19.25
N ASP A 230 -24.50 -0.51 -19.60
CA ASP A 230 -25.54 -1.06 -18.69
C ASP A 230 -24.95 -2.03 -17.64
N GLY A 231 -23.79 -2.63 -17.91
CA GLY A 231 -23.11 -3.63 -17.07
C GLY A 231 -23.59 -5.07 -17.29
N GLU A 232 -22.66 -5.99 -17.53
CA GLU A 232 -22.94 -7.44 -17.49
C GLU A 232 -23.01 -7.98 -16.04
N MET A 233 -22.28 -7.35 -15.12
CA MET A 233 -22.13 -7.75 -13.71
C MET A 233 -22.41 -6.57 -12.75
N GLU A 234 -22.88 -6.88 -11.55
CA GLU A 234 -22.98 -5.90 -10.45
C GLU A 234 -21.58 -5.60 -9.88
N TYR A 235 -21.25 -4.34 -9.61
CA TYR A 235 -19.94 -3.92 -9.07
C TYR A 235 -19.51 -4.73 -7.83
N THR A 236 -20.45 -5.01 -6.93
CA THR A 236 -20.17 -5.79 -5.71
C THR A 236 -19.89 -7.28 -5.94
N GLU A 237 -20.22 -7.82 -7.12
CA GLU A 237 -19.85 -9.17 -7.52
C GLU A 237 -18.43 -9.17 -8.12
N PHE A 238 -18.12 -8.25 -9.03
CA PHE A 238 -16.77 -8.09 -9.59
C PHE A 238 -15.72 -7.80 -8.51
N ALA A 239 -15.98 -6.80 -7.65
CA ALA A 239 -15.04 -6.32 -6.65
C ALA A 239 -14.85 -7.28 -5.43
N SER A 240 -15.48 -8.46 -5.41
CA SER A 240 -15.39 -9.39 -4.26
C SER A 240 -15.52 -10.88 -4.57
N ASN A 241 -16.27 -11.27 -5.61
CA ASN A 241 -16.68 -12.66 -5.85
C ASN A 241 -16.24 -13.21 -7.22
N ASN A 242 -16.16 -12.37 -8.24
CA ASN A 242 -15.96 -12.78 -9.63
C ASN A 242 -15.24 -11.70 -10.48
N PRO A 243 -14.06 -11.19 -10.08
CA PRO A 243 -13.25 -10.32 -10.92
C PRO A 243 -12.77 -11.09 -12.16
N ILE A 244 -13.01 -10.54 -13.34
CA ILE A 244 -12.56 -11.10 -14.62
C ILE A 244 -11.39 -10.27 -15.14
N GLY A 245 -10.25 -10.93 -15.40
CA GLY A 245 -9.07 -10.33 -16.00
C GLY A 245 -8.45 -11.25 -17.06
N ALA A 246 -7.24 -10.90 -17.52
CA ALA A 246 -6.52 -11.63 -18.57
C ALA A 246 -5.27 -12.37 -18.05
N GLY A 247 -5.03 -12.37 -16.73
CA GLY A 247 -3.80 -12.83 -16.12
C GLY A 247 -3.63 -14.35 -15.98
N PRO A 248 -2.44 -14.80 -15.54
CA PRO A 248 -2.09 -16.22 -15.49
C PRO A 248 -2.88 -17.05 -14.46
N PHE A 249 -3.66 -16.39 -13.60
CA PHE A 249 -4.58 -17.04 -12.67
C PHE A 249 -5.98 -16.42 -12.71
N GLU A 250 -7.01 -17.26 -12.78
CA GLU A 250 -8.41 -16.89 -12.60
C GLU A 250 -8.78 -16.83 -11.10
N PHE A 251 -9.76 -16.01 -10.73
CA PHE A 251 -10.18 -15.86 -9.34
C PHE A 251 -10.94 -17.09 -8.81
N ALA A 252 -10.55 -17.62 -7.65
CA ALA A 252 -11.19 -18.80 -7.05
C ALA A 252 -12.14 -18.46 -5.89
N PHE A 253 -11.69 -17.68 -4.89
CA PHE A 253 -12.54 -17.19 -3.81
C PHE A 253 -11.87 -16.09 -2.96
N TRP A 254 -12.69 -15.36 -2.20
CA TRP A 254 -12.26 -14.51 -1.07
C TRP A 254 -13.17 -14.70 0.14
N GLU A 255 -12.61 -15.28 1.21
CA GLU A 255 -13.19 -15.35 2.54
C GLU A 255 -12.74 -14.11 3.33
N GLN A 256 -13.62 -13.11 3.43
CA GLN A 256 -13.28 -11.81 4.05
C GLN A 256 -12.63 -11.96 5.44
N GLY A 257 -11.49 -11.30 5.62
CA GLY A 257 -10.67 -11.36 6.85
C GLY A 257 -9.99 -12.70 7.14
N THR A 258 -10.15 -13.72 6.27
CA THR A 258 -9.67 -15.09 6.51
C THR A 258 -8.67 -15.56 5.45
N ALA A 259 -9.09 -15.66 4.18
CA ALA A 259 -8.26 -16.21 3.11
C ALA A 259 -8.72 -15.74 1.72
N ALA A 260 -7.86 -15.86 0.72
CA ALA A 260 -8.21 -15.71 -0.69
C ALA A 260 -7.46 -16.75 -1.53
N ALA A 261 -7.94 -17.05 -2.73
CA ALA A 261 -7.25 -17.94 -3.66
C ALA A 261 -7.52 -17.58 -5.13
N VAL A 262 -6.58 -17.97 -5.98
CA VAL A 262 -6.67 -17.94 -7.44
C VAL A 262 -6.26 -19.31 -8.00
N SER A 263 -6.90 -19.74 -9.09
CA SER A 263 -6.61 -20.98 -9.81
C SER A 263 -5.82 -20.65 -11.08
N LYS A 264 -4.98 -21.57 -11.57
CA LYS A 264 -4.26 -21.41 -12.85
C LYS A 264 -5.24 -21.26 -14.02
N TYR A 265 -5.05 -20.22 -14.84
CA TYR A 265 -5.73 -20.09 -16.12
C TYR A 265 -4.96 -20.88 -17.20
N ASP A 266 -5.52 -22.02 -17.62
CA ASP A 266 -4.83 -22.97 -18.52
C ASP A 266 -4.64 -22.44 -19.97
N ASP A 267 -5.48 -21.51 -20.42
CA ASP A 267 -5.43 -20.89 -21.75
C ASP A 267 -4.68 -19.53 -21.77
N TYR A 268 -3.92 -19.20 -20.71
CA TYR A 268 -3.13 -17.95 -20.64
C TYR A 268 -2.11 -17.84 -21.78
N TYR A 269 -2.11 -16.70 -22.48
CA TYR A 269 -1.30 -16.45 -23.69
C TYR A 269 0.22 -16.42 -23.43
N GLY A 270 0.63 -16.04 -22.22
CA GLY A 270 2.03 -15.97 -21.81
C GLY A 270 2.53 -17.28 -21.20
N GLN A 271 3.34 -17.18 -20.14
CA GLN A 271 3.75 -18.37 -19.38
C GLN A 271 2.62 -18.82 -18.44
N VAL A 272 1.87 -19.86 -18.85
CA VAL A 272 0.88 -20.56 -18.02
C VAL A 272 1.49 -20.98 -16.67
N ALA A 273 0.72 -20.84 -15.59
CA ALA A 273 1.20 -21.10 -14.24
C ALA A 273 1.59 -22.57 -13.99
N GLN A 274 2.67 -22.78 -13.23
CA GLN A 274 3.22 -24.11 -12.94
C GLN A 274 2.69 -24.74 -11.63
N VAL A 275 1.99 -23.97 -10.79
CA VAL A 275 1.11 -24.47 -9.72
C VAL A 275 -0.35 -24.31 -10.12
N ASP A 276 -1.21 -25.24 -9.70
CA ASP A 276 -2.63 -25.23 -10.05
C ASP A 276 -3.42 -24.14 -9.28
N ASN A 277 -2.94 -23.75 -8.09
CA ASN A 277 -3.58 -22.73 -7.24
C ASN A 277 -2.54 -21.95 -6.42
N VAL A 278 -2.83 -20.67 -6.15
CA VAL A 278 -2.19 -19.89 -5.06
C VAL A 278 -3.25 -19.58 -4.01
N ARG A 279 -2.93 -19.82 -2.74
CA ARG A 279 -3.80 -19.54 -1.59
C ARG A 279 -3.09 -18.61 -0.61
N TRP A 280 -3.73 -17.49 -0.28
CA TRP A 280 -3.27 -16.56 0.75
C TRP A 280 -4.08 -16.75 2.02
N GLN A 281 -3.39 -16.99 3.14
CA GLN A 281 -4.00 -16.91 4.47
C GLN A 281 -3.79 -15.51 5.04
N ILE A 282 -4.87 -14.81 5.37
CA ILE A 282 -4.84 -13.50 6.02
C ILE A 282 -4.63 -13.71 7.52
N ILE A 283 -3.56 -13.15 8.07
CA ILE A 283 -3.25 -13.20 9.51
C ILE A 283 -2.51 -11.91 9.88
N GLU A 284 -3.16 -10.96 10.56
CA GLU A 284 -2.50 -9.70 10.94
C GLU A 284 -1.55 -9.87 12.16
N ASP A 285 -1.90 -10.69 13.15
CA ASP A 285 -1.07 -10.87 14.36
C ASP A 285 0.28 -11.55 14.08
N ASP A 286 1.38 -10.87 14.47
CA ASP A 286 2.76 -11.34 14.33
C ASP A 286 2.99 -12.74 14.93
N THR A 287 2.39 -13.04 16.09
CA THR A 287 2.61 -14.33 16.78
C THR A 287 1.86 -15.46 16.07
N ALA A 288 0.65 -15.19 15.58
CA ALA A 288 -0.13 -16.10 14.75
C ALA A 288 0.55 -16.36 13.40
N ARG A 289 1.05 -15.32 12.69
CA ARG A 289 1.82 -15.49 11.43
C ARG A 289 3.00 -16.42 11.63
N TYR A 290 3.81 -16.16 12.66
CA TYR A 290 4.98 -16.97 12.96
C TYR A 290 4.61 -18.41 13.35
N ASN A 291 3.55 -18.61 14.13
CA ASN A 291 3.07 -19.95 14.46
C ASN A 291 2.59 -20.72 13.22
N TYR A 292 1.87 -20.08 12.30
CA TYR A 292 1.38 -20.68 11.06
C TYR A 292 2.55 -21.10 10.15
N ALA A 293 3.51 -20.19 9.92
CA ALA A 293 4.72 -20.48 9.14
C ALA A 293 5.57 -21.61 9.75
N MET A 294 5.82 -21.57 11.06
CA MET A 294 6.63 -22.59 11.76
C MET A 294 5.93 -23.96 11.88
N ASN A 295 4.62 -24.03 11.67
CA ASN A 295 3.88 -25.29 11.60
C ASN A 295 3.93 -25.94 10.20
N GLU A 296 4.64 -25.33 9.24
CA GLU A 296 4.71 -25.76 7.82
C GLU A 296 3.36 -25.61 7.08
N ASN A 297 2.46 -24.74 7.59
CA ASN A 297 1.18 -24.42 6.93
C ASN A 297 1.32 -23.37 5.81
N ALA A 298 2.46 -22.69 5.71
CA ALA A 298 2.77 -21.73 4.65
C ALA A 298 4.08 -22.11 3.97
N ASP A 299 4.09 -21.95 2.66
CA ASP A 299 5.20 -22.27 1.77
C ASP A 299 6.18 -21.09 1.64
N TYR A 300 5.66 -19.86 1.56
CA TYR A 300 6.43 -18.61 1.38
C TYR A 300 5.87 -17.49 2.28
N PHE A 301 6.72 -16.86 3.10
CA PHE A 301 6.29 -15.91 4.13
C PHE A 301 7.41 -14.95 4.55
N GLY A 302 7.03 -13.76 5.03
CA GLY A 302 7.92 -12.84 5.74
C GLY A 302 7.91 -13.10 7.24
N LEU A 303 9.06 -12.99 7.91
CA LEU A 303 9.14 -13.13 9.36
C LEU A 303 8.76 -11.81 10.08
N PRO A 304 8.01 -11.87 11.21
CA PRO A 304 7.87 -10.72 12.09
C PRO A 304 9.22 -10.33 12.70
N THR A 305 9.54 -9.04 12.74
CA THR A 305 10.84 -8.55 13.27
C THR A 305 11.09 -8.99 14.71
N ALA A 306 10.05 -9.10 15.55
CA ALA A 306 10.18 -9.65 16.90
C ALA A 306 10.71 -11.10 16.94
N GLN A 307 10.40 -11.91 15.92
CA GLN A 307 10.78 -13.34 15.78
C GLN A 307 12.02 -13.55 14.88
N TYR A 308 12.53 -12.49 14.25
CA TYR A 308 13.75 -12.51 13.43
C TYR A 308 15.01 -12.39 14.31
N ASP A 309 16.06 -13.11 13.93
CA ASP A 309 17.41 -13.06 14.49
C ASP A 309 18.40 -12.97 13.31
N PRO A 310 19.08 -11.84 13.09
CA PRO A 310 20.02 -11.70 11.98
C PRO A 310 21.21 -12.67 12.09
N GLY A 311 21.49 -13.21 13.28
CA GLY A 311 22.52 -14.25 13.47
C GLY A 311 22.18 -15.62 12.87
N LEU A 312 20.94 -15.83 12.39
CA LEU A 312 20.52 -17.03 11.66
C LEU A 312 20.57 -16.86 10.13
N ALA A 313 20.71 -15.63 9.62
CA ALA A 313 20.82 -15.35 8.19
C ALA A 313 22.24 -15.68 7.67
N GLN A 314 22.30 -16.35 6.53
CA GLN A 314 23.54 -16.70 5.83
C GLN A 314 23.37 -16.31 4.35
N VAL A 315 23.86 -15.12 4.00
CA VAL A 315 23.92 -14.65 2.61
C VAL A 315 25.02 -15.42 1.89
N GLU A 316 24.65 -16.11 0.81
CA GLU A 316 25.54 -16.94 -0.01
C GLU A 316 25.99 -16.18 -1.28
N SER A 317 25.14 -15.29 -1.79
CA SER A 317 25.45 -14.39 -2.90
C SER A 317 24.62 -13.10 -2.84
N THR A 318 25.13 -12.02 -3.44
CA THR A 318 24.36 -10.83 -3.80
C THR A 318 24.41 -10.65 -5.31
N ASP A 319 23.28 -10.36 -5.96
CA ASP A 319 23.21 -10.17 -7.42
C ASP A 319 23.34 -8.69 -7.85
N GLU A 320 23.23 -8.42 -9.16
CA GLU A 320 23.38 -7.08 -9.73
C GLU A 320 22.27 -6.10 -9.38
N TYR A 321 21.12 -6.60 -8.89
CA TYR A 321 20.02 -5.79 -8.36
C TYR A 321 20.14 -5.59 -6.84
N GLY A 322 21.26 -6.01 -6.22
CA GLY A 322 21.50 -5.89 -4.78
C GLY A 322 20.75 -6.92 -3.95
N ARG A 323 20.17 -7.96 -4.55
CA ARG A 323 19.38 -8.97 -3.83
C ARG A 323 20.29 -9.96 -3.14
N GLU A 324 20.22 -10.03 -1.82
CA GLU A 324 20.88 -11.02 -1.00
C GLU A 324 20.12 -12.35 -1.10
N ILE A 325 20.81 -13.43 -1.46
CA ILE A 325 20.24 -14.77 -1.61
C ILE A 325 21.04 -15.73 -0.73
N GLY A 326 20.36 -16.65 -0.05
CA GLY A 326 21.01 -17.69 0.76
C GLY A 326 20.03 -18.45 1.64
N THR A 327 20.41 -18.67 2.90
CA THR A 327 19.65 -19.48 3.85
C THR A 327 19.43 -18.80 5.21
N TYR A 328 18.41 -19.22 5.95
CA TYR A 328 18.07 -18.72 7.28
C TYR A 328 17.71 -19.87 8.23
N GLY A 329 18.49 -20.06 9.30
CA GLY A 329 18.15 -21.05 10.34
C GLY A 329 19.33 -21.58 11.17
N PRO A 330 19.08 -22.61 12.01
CA PRO A 330 17.82 -23.34 12.14
C PRO A 330 16.71 -22.53 12.81
N VAL A 331 15.51 -22.55 12.24
CA VAL A 331 14.32 -21.89 12.82
C VAL A 331 13.62 -22.80 13.85
N ARG A 332 12.53 -22.32 14.48
CA ARG A 332 11.92 -22.96 15.66
C ARG A 332 11.49 -24.42 15.48
N ASN A 333 11.11 -24.84 14.27
CA ASN A 333 10.76 -26.23 13.95
C ASN A 333 11.97 -27.12 13.59
N GLY A 334 13.19 -26.57 13.63
CA GLY A 334 14.44 -27.27 13.34
C GLY A 334 14.82 -27.34 11.86
N LYS A 335 14.03 -26.72 10.96
CA LYS A 335 14.38 -26.57 9.54
C LYS A 335 15.37 -25.43 9.34
N THR A 336 16.08 -25.45 8.21
CA THR A 336 16.61 -24.24 7.58
C THR A 336 15.59 -23.79 6.55
N LEU A 337 15.48 -22.48 6.33
CA LEU A 337 14.69 -21.87 5.27
C LEU A 337 15.65 -21.35 4.19
N ASN A 338 15.16 -21.26 2.96
CA ASN A 338 15.75 -20.40 1.93
C ASN A 338 15.41 -18.94 2.26
N TYR A 339 16.26 -18.02 1.81
CA TYR A 339 16.22 -16.60 2.15
C TYR A 339 16.45 -15.74 0.91
N VAL A 340 15.64 -14.69 0.78
CA VAL A 340 15.97 -13.50 -0.01
C VAL A 340 15.85 -12.25 0.86
N GLY A 341 16.77 -11.30 0.69
CA GLY A 341 16.66 -9.92 1.16
C GLY A 341 16.82 -8.94 0.01
N VAL A 342 15.82 -8.11 -0.25
CA VAL A 342 15.75 -7.22 -1.43
C VAL A 342 15.66 -5.76 -0.98
N PRO A 343 16.58 -4.87 -1.41
CA PRO A 343 16.38 -3.44 -1.23
C PRO A 343 15.22 -2.98 -2.12
N THR A 344 14.11 -2.55 -1.52
CA THR A 344 12.92 -2.11 -2.25
C THR A 344 12.87 -0.60 -2.44
N LEU A 345 12.22 -0.15 -3.53
CA LEU A 345 11.89 1.26 -3.75
C LEU A 345 10.75 1.65 -2.81
N SER A 346 11.09 1.90 -1.55
CA SER A 346 10.15 2.12 -0.47
C SER A 346 10.76 2.88 0.69
N ILE A 347 10.01 3.84 1.24
CA ILE A 347 10.39 4.63 2.40
C ILE A 347 9.38 4.46 3.54
N TYR A 348 9.87 4.34 4.77
CA TYR A 348 9.05 4.31 5.98
C TYR A 348 9.33 5.55 6.83
N TYR A 349 8.27 6.20 7.30
CA TYR A 349 8.34 7.59 7.78
C TYR A 349 7.31 7.91 8.88
N VAL A 350 7.56 9.01 9.58
CA VAL A 350 6.60 9.68 10.47
C VAL A 350 6.06 10.92 9.77
N GLY A 351 4.77 10.94 9.46
CA GLY A 351 4.08 12.12 8.95
C GLY A 351 3.54 12.99 10.08
N PHE A 352 3.60 14.32 9.93
CA PHE A 352 3.04 15.27 10.89
C PHE A 352 1.95 16.12 10.25
N ASN A 353 0.78 16.20 10.88
CA ASN A 353 -0.26 17.16 10.50
C ASN A 353 0.16 18.56 11.00
N MET A 354 0.71 19.38 10.10
CA MET A 354 1.38 20.65 10.39
C MET A 354 0.43 21.72 10.92
N ASN A 355 -0.88 21.59 10.65
CA ASN A 355 -1.95 22.40 11.26
C ASN A 355 -2.21 22.05 12.75
N LYS A 356 -1.62 20.98 13.27
CA LYS A 356 -1.74 20.54 14.67
C LYS A 356 -0.41 20.45 15.40
N VAL A 357 0.66 20.03 14.72
CA VAL A 357 1.99 19.78 15.27
C VAL A 357 2.95 20.90 14.84
N PRO A 358 3.29 21.86 15.73
CA PRO A 358 4.15 23.00 15.40
C PRO A 358 5.57 22.60 15.00
N LYS A 359 6.22 23.42 14.16
CA LYS A 359 7.58 23.20 13.63
C LYS A 359 8.61 22.78 14.69
N ALA A 360 8.67 23.48 15.82
CA ALA A 360 9.56 23.13 16.94
C ALA A 360 9.35 21.71 17.50
N VAL A 361 8.11 21.20 17.50
CA VAL A 361 7.80 19.82 17.90
C VAL A 361 8.33 18.83 16.86
N ARG A 362 8.08 19.09 15.58
CA ARG A 362 8.56 18.24 14.46
C ARG A 362 10.10 18.19 14.43
N GLN A 363 10.77 19.33 14.63
CA GLN A 363 12.21 19.43 14.79
C GLN A 363 12.73 18.69 16.04
N ALA A 364 12.01 18.72 17.16
CA ALA A 364 12.38 17.94 18.34
C ALA A 364 12.27 16.40 18.12
N PHE A 365 11.34 15.93 17.28
CA PHE A 365 11.36 14.54 16.80
C PHE A 365 12.60 14.25 15.94
N ALA A 366 12.94 15.14 15.00
CA ALA A 366 14.10 14.98 14.11
C ALA A 366 15.46 15.00 14.83
N TYR A 367 15.60 15.74 15.94
CA TYR A 367 16.80 15.73 16.77
C TYR A 367 16.96 14.47 17.64
N VAL A 368 15.88 13.79 18.04
CA VAL A 368 16.00 12.57 18.87
C VAL A 368 16.00 11.27 18.07
N LEU A 369 15.39 11.26 16.88
CA LEU A 369 15.37 10.09 16.00
C LEU A 369 16.77 9.78 15.49
N ASN A 370 17.36 8.71 15.99
CA ASN A 370 18.58 8.12 15.45
C ASN A 370 18.20 6.98 14.49
N GLN A 371 18.16 7.23 13.19
CA GLN A 371 17.78 6.23 12.19
C GLN A 371 18.66 4.98 12.24
N ASP A 372 19.99 5.12 12.39
CA ASP A 372 20.92 3.99 12.54
C ASP A 372 20.59 3.13 13.75
N GLN A 373 20.24 3.73 14.90
CA GLN A 373 19.80 2.99 16.08
C GLN A 373 18.48 2.26 15.82
N MET A 374 17.49 2.94 15.24
CA MET A 374 16.19 2.30 14.95
C MET A 374 16.37 1.13 13.98
N VAL A 375 17.17 1.30 12.92
CA VAL A 375 17.44 0.24 11.95
C VAL A 375 18.19 -0.93 12.57
N SER A 376 19.24 -0.68 13.36
CA SER A 376 20.10 -1.74 13.91
C SER A 376 19.51 -2.44 15.14
N GLU A 377 18.91 -1.71 16.09
CA GLU A 377 18.39 -2.27 17.34
C GLU A 377 16.93 -2.71 17.23
N VAL A 378 16.07 -1.90 16.59
CA VAL A 378 14.61 -2.13 16.57
C VAL A 378 14.16 -2.90 15.33
N PHE A 379 14.59 -2.48 14.13
CA PHE A 379 14.32 -3.17 12.88
C PHE A 379 15.32 -4.29 12.56
N LYS A 380 16.35 -4.50 13.41
CA LYS A 380 17.33 -5.60 13.34
C LYS A 380 18.10 -5.73 12.01
N GLY A 381 18.38 -4.61 11.34
CA GLY A 381 19.10 -4.57 10.06
C GLY A 381 18.26 -4.88 8.82
N ARG A 382 16.92 -4.87 8.94
CA ARG A 382 15.98 -5.16 7.84
C ARG A 382 15.69 -3.93 6.95
N GLY A 383 16.75 -3.17 6.65
CA GLY A 383 16.71 -1.90 5.93
C GLY A 383 17.99 -1.08 6.11
N SER A 384 18.00 0.13 5.55
CA SER A 384 19.03 1.16 5.81
C SER A 384 18.41 2.38 6.48
N ALA A 385 19.22 3.20 7.14
CA ALA A 385 18.81 4.52 7.59
C ALA A 385 18.25 5.37 6.42
N ALA A 386 17.48 6.41 6.77
CA ALA A 386 16.88 7.31 5.81
C ALA A 386 16.72 8.72 6.38
N GLU A 387 17.42 9.67 5.76
CA GLU A 387 17.29 11.10 6.02
C GLU A 387 16.48 11.78 4.90
N PHE A 388 16.41 11.14 3.72
CA PHE A 388 15.61 11.55 2.56
C PHE A 388 14.31 10.75 2.44
N PHE A 389 13.31 11.35 1.79
CA PHE A 389 12.07 10.66 1.44
C PHE A 389 12.22 9.78 0.18
N THR A 390 13.09 10.19 -0.74
CA THR A 390 13.45 9.48 -1.96
C THR A 390 14.41 8.32 -1.67
N PRO A 391 14.10 7.08 -2.08
CA PRO A 391 14.99 5.93 -1.87
C PRO A 391 16.39 6.13 -2.51
N PRO A 392 17.50 5.80 -1.82
CA PRO A 392 18.86 6.06 -2.30
C PRO A 392 19.23 5.43 -3.65
N THR A 393 18.49 4.42 -4.10
CA THR A 393 18.64 3.77 -5.42
C THR A 393 18.15 4.63 -6.58
N ILE A 394 17.23 5.58 -6.33
CA ILE A 394 16.65 6.47 -7.36
C ILE A 394 16.89 7.96 -7.07
N PHE A 395 17.51 8.28 -5.93
CA PHE A 395 17.96 9.63 -5.59
C PHE A 395 18.88 10.23 -6.69
N PRO A 396 18.80 11.54 -7.02
CA PRO A 396 19.66 12.19 -8.01
C PRO A 396 21.16 11.97 -7.77
N GLY A 397 21.86 11.35 -8.73
CA GLY A 397 23.28 10.95 -8.58
C GLY A 397 23.51 9.68 -7.75
N GLY A 398 22.45 9.02 -7.28
CA GLY A 398 22.45 7.76 -6.55
C GLY A 398 22.88 7.85 -5.08
N ALA A 399 22.93 6.69 -4.42
CA ALA A 399 23.10 6.59 -2.96
C ALA A 399 24.37 7.27 -2.40
N GLN A 400 25.43 7.43 -3.20
CA GLN A 400 26.62 8.18 -2.78
C GLN A 400 26.35 9.69 -2.74
N ALA A 401 25.60 10.25 -3.70
CA ALA A 401 25.23 11.66 -3.69
C ALA A 401 24.32 11.99 -2.50
N ALA A 402 23.37 11.09 -2.19
CA ALA A 402 22.57 11.16 -0.96
C ALA A 402 23.46 11.16 0.30
N SER A 403 24.35 10.17 0.43
CA SER A 403 25.26 10.05 1.58
C SER A 403 26.21 11.25 1.73
N ASP A 404 26.68 11.83 0.63
CA ASP A 404 27.54 13.02 0.63
C ASP A 404 26.76 14.25 1.11
N LEU A 405 25.51 14.44 0.64
CA LEU A 405 24.65 15.58 1.01
C LEU A 405 24.16 15.52 2.46
N VAL A 406 23.83 14.33 2.98
CA VAL A 406 23.58 14.13 4.42
C VAL A 406 24.82 14.51 5.24
N SER A 407 26.01 14.14 4.76
CA SER A 407 27.28 14.41 5.45
C SER A 407 27.71 15.88 5.43
N SER A 408 27.16 16.71 4.54
CA SER A 408 27.48 18.14 4.45
C SER A 408 26.43 19.05 5.06
N ASP A 409 25.13 18.79 4.84
CA ASP A 409 24.08 19.79 5.01
C ASP A 409 22.85 19.32 5.83
N TYR A 410 22.80 18.08 6.34
CA TYR A 410 21.67 17.64 7.18
C TYR A 410 21.59 18.45 8.49
N PRO A 411 20.45 19.11 8.80
CA PRO A 411 20.36 20.05 9.93
C PRO A 411 20.10 19.39 11.29
N TYR A 412 19.92 18.07 11.35
CA TYR A 412 19.64 17.29 12.57
C TYR A 412 20.73 16.24 12.84
N SER A 413 20.46 15.35 13.80
CA SER A 413 21.43 14.41 14.38
C SER A 413 21.58 13.11 13.58
N ALA A 414 22.18 13.16 12.38
CA ALA A 414 22.46 11.95 11.59
C ALA A 414 23.27 10.91 12.40
N GLY A 415 22.67 9.74 12.66
CA GLY A 415 23.28 8.64 13.43
C GLY A 415 23.40 8.87 14.95
N GLU A 416 22.85 9.95 15.51
CA GLU A 416 22.85 10.20 16.96
C GLU A 416 21.51 10.74 17.50
N THR A 417 21.39 10.88 18.82
CA THR A 417 20.17 11.37 19.50
C THR A 417 20.54 12.60 20.34
N ASP A 418 20.10 13.79 19.94
CA ASP A 418 20.32 15.03 20.68
C ASP A 418 19.04 15.52 21.40
N ILE A 419 18.85 15.02 22.62
CA ILE A 419 17.80 15.47 23.55
C ILE A 419 18.04 16.92 24.02
N GLU A 420 19.26 17.45 23.96
CA GLU A 420 19.56 18.83 24.37
C GLU A 420 19.10 19.82 23.30
N ALA A 421 19.40 19.57 22.02
CA ALA A 421 18.87 20.34 20.89
C ALA A 421 17.33 20.24 20.80
N ALA A 422 16.78 19.03 20.94
CA ALA A 422 15.33 18.81 20.98
C ALA A 422 14.65 19.59 22.12
N ARG A 423 15.28 19.66 23.31
CA ARG A 423 14.77 20.46 24.42
C ARG A 423 14.95 21.96 24.18
N GLN A 424 16.07 22.40 23.58
CA GLN A 424 16.33 23.80 23.30
C GLN A 424 15.28 24.39 22.33
N VAL A 425 15.01 23.73 21.20
CA VAL A 425 14.02 24.24 20.23
C VAL A 425 12.60 24.31 20.83
N MET A 426 12.27 23.40 21.74
CA MET A 426 11.01 23.40 22.48
C MET A 426 10.95 24.51 23.56
N GLU A 427 12.04 24.77 24.29
CA GLU A 427 12.13 25.87 25.25
C GLU A 427 12.11 27.25 24.56
N GLU A 428 12.73 27.39 23.39
CA GLU A 428 12.66 28.60 22.56
C GLU A 428 11.26 28.86 22.00
N ALA A 429 10.51 27.79 21.67
CA ALA A 429 9.09 27.87 21.31
C ALA A 429 8.14 28.09 22.52
N GLY A 430 8.66 28.16 23.75
CA GLY A 430 7.90 28.48 24.97
C GLY A 430 7.26 27.28 25.68
N TYR A 431 7.66 26.06 25.34
CA TYR A 431 7.31 24.86 26.10
C TYR A 431 8.26 24.66 27.28
N GLY A 432 7.89 23.80 28.24
CA GLY A 432 8.66 23.57 29.45
C GLY A 432 7.99 22.61 30.42
N PRO A 433 8.57 22.39 31.62
CA PRO A 433 8.05 21.41 32.59
C PRO A 433 6.63 21.68 33.08
N ASP A 434 6.23 22.96 33.12
CA ASP A 434 4.87 23.40 33.48
C ASP A 434 3.96 23.66 32.25
N ASN A 435 4.47 23.47 31.03
CA ASN A 435 3.80 23.74 29.75
C ASN A 435 4.32 22.77 28.67
N GLN A 436 3.98 21.48 28.78
CA GLN A 436 4.37 20.45 27.81
C GLN A 436 3.44 20.44 26.60
N PHE A 437 3.94 20.01 25.44
CA PHE A 437 3.12 19.74 24.26
C PHE A 437 2.57 18.31 24.31
N GLU A 438 1.24 18.16 24.28
CA GLU A 438 0.58 16.85 24.15
C GLU A 438 0.49 16.49 22.65
N VAL A 439 0.92 15.27 22.27
CA VAL A 439 0.82 14.80 20.87
C VAL A 439 0.30 13.37 20.79
N GLN A 440 -0.66 13.13 19.89
CA GLN A 440 -1.14 11.79 19.55
C GLN A 440 -0.27 11.18 18.45
N TRP A 441 0.35 10.04 18.75
CA TRP A 441 1.06 9.18 17.79
C TRP A 441 0.13 8.04 17.37
N THR A 442 -0.14 7.89 16.08
CA THR A 442 -1.01 6.82 15.57
C THR A 442 -0.27 5.90 14.61
N GLN A 443 -0.27 4.60 14.90
CA GLN A 443 0.39 3.59 14.09
C GLN A 443 -0.50 2.39 13.79
N TYR A 444 -0.08 1.56 12.83
CA TYR A 444 -0.68 0.27 12.56
C TYR A 444 -0.11 -0.85 13.47
N ASN A 445 -0.72 -2.04 13.38
CA ASN A 445 -0.36 -3.21 14.19
C ASN A 445 1.02 -3.76 13.78
N ASN A 446 2.08 -3.32 14.46
CA ASN A 446 3.46 -3.76 14.24
C ASN A 446 4.28 -3.58 15.52
N ASN A 447 5.04 -4.60 15.93
CA ASN A 447 5.82 -4.57 17.18
C ASN A 447 7.05 -3.65 17.12
N ALA A 448 7.75 -3.57 15.98
CA ALA A 448 8.92 -2.71 15.83
C ALA A 448 8.55 -1.22 15.89
N TRP A 449 7.45 -0.82 15.25
CA TRP A 449 6.93 0.55 15.40
C TRP A 449 6.52 0.89 16.85
N GLU A 450 5.97 -0.06 17.63
CA GLU A 450 5.61 0.16 19.04
C GLU A 450 6.83 0.30 19.96
N GLU A 451 7.90 -0.46 19.69
CA GLU A 451 9.18 -0.33 20.37
C GLU A 451 9.85 1.02 20.03
N MET A 452 9.90 1.38 18.75
CA MET A 452 10.41 2.68 18.28
C MET A 452 9.64 3.85 18.88
N ALA A 453 8.31 3.80 18.87
CA ALA A 453 7.45 4.82 19.47
C ALA A 453 7.62 4.92 20.99
N SER A 454 7.94 3.80 21.66
CA SER A 454 8.23 3.82 23.10
C SER A 454 9.58 4.44 23.42
N ILE A 455 10.61 4.21 22.60
CA ILE A 455 11.91 4.89 22.70
C ILE A 455 11.75 6.39 22.48
N LEU A 456 11.09 6.80 21.38
CA LEU A 456 10.81 8.20 21.09
C LEU A 456 10.02 8.87 22.22
N ARG A 457 8.95 8.25 22.74
CA ARG A 457 8.16 8.81 23.86
C ARG A 457 9.04 9.15 25.06
N ASP A 458 9.93 8.24 25.45
CA ASP A 458 10.73 8.40 26.67
C ASP A 458 11.90 9.39 26.48
N GLN A 459 12.39 9.55 25.24
CA GLN A 459 13.32 10.63 24.85
C GLN A 459 12.60 12.00 24.84
N LEU A 460 11.48 12.10 24.12
CA LEU A 460 10.68 13.32 23.91
C LEU A 460 10.08 13.89 25.20
N ALA A 461 9.78 13.04 26.18
CA ALA A 461 9.39 13.47 27.54
C ALA A 461 10.46 14.36 28.23
N SER A 462 11.73 14.20 27.85
CA SER A 462 12.84 15.06 28.30
C SER A 462 12.97 16.38 27.52
N ALA A 463 12.28 16.48 26.37
CA ALA A 463 12.17 17.67 25.52
C ALA A 463 10.81 18.38 25.65
N HIS A 464 10.10 18.17 26.77
CA HIS A 464 8.78 18.77 27.08
C HIS A 464 7.63 18.34 26.15
N ILE A 465 7.71 17.15 25.55
CA ILE A 465 6.65 16.56 24.71
C ILE A 465 6.08 15.32 25.39
N ASN A 466 4.76 15.29 25.63
CA ASN A 466 4.04 14.14 26.15
C ASN A 466 3.35 13.39 25.00
N MET A 467 3.94 12.27 24.57
CA MET A 467 3.45 11.49 23.42
C MET A 467 2.51 10.35 23.84
N GLN A 468 1.28 10.39 23.31
CA GLN A 468 0.24 9.38 23.54
C GLN A 468 0.16 8.43 22.34
N ILE A 469 0.68 7.21 22.51
CA ILE A 469 0.70 6.16 21.48
C ILE A 469 -0.70 5.52 21.34
N GLN A 470 -1.21 5.45 20.12
CA GLN A 470 -2.43 4.74 19.74
C GLN A 470 -2.18 3.79 18.56
N LYS A 471 -2.94 2.69 18.53
CA LYS A 471 -2.99 1.76 17.40
C LYS A 471 -4.35 1.86 16.69
N ALA A 472 -4.33 1.67 15.38
CA ALA A 472 -5.52 1.49 14.55
C ALA A 472 -5.19 0.52 13.41
N ASP A 473 -6.20 -0.21 12.92
CA ASP A 473 -6.01 -1.09 11.77
C ASP A 473 -5.75 -0.24 10.51
N PHE A 474 -4.99 -0.75 9.54
CA PHE A 474 -4.38 0.07 8.48
C PHE A 474 -5.40 0.88 7.65
N SER A 475 -6.56 0.28 7.34
CA SER A 475 -7.67 0.96 6.67
C SER A 475 -8.25 2.13 7.49
N THR A 476 -8.36 1.96 8.81
CA THR A 476 -8.80 3.00 9.75
C THR A 476 -7.76 4.12 9.90
N LEU A 477 -6.46 3.79 9.81
CA LEU A 477 -5.38 4.78 9.80
C LEU A 477 -5.48 5.68 8.56
N LEU A 478 -5.66 5.10 7.38
CA LEU A 478 -5.84 5.85 6.13
C LEU A 478 -7.14 6.68 6.12
N GLU A 479 -8.26 6.15 6.65
CA GLU A 479 -9.51 6.91 6.79
C GLU A 479 -9.31 8.15 7.67
N ARG A 480 -8.66 8.01 8.84
CA ARG A 480 -8.35 9.15 9.72
C ARG A 480 -7.38 10.13 9.06
N GLY A 481 -6.42 9.65 8.28
CA GLY A 481 -5.48 10.46 7.52
C GLY A 481 -6.20 11.37 6.53
N ARG A 482 -6.98 10.78 5.61
CA ARG A 482 -7.78 11.49 4.60
C ARG A 482 -8.75 12.52 5.20
N ASN A 483 -9.30 12.26 6.39
CA ASN A 483 -10.17 13.20 7.11
C ASN A 483 -9.42 14.25 7.96
N GLY A 484 -8.09 14.35 7.85
CA GLY A 484 -7.27 15.30 8.62
C GLY A 484 -7.25 15.04 10.13
N GLN A 485 -7.60 13.82 10.59
CA GLN A 485 -7.82 13.50 12.01
C GLN A 485 -6.53 13.11 12.75
N LEU A 486 -5.47 12.72 12.06
CA LEU A 486 -4.16 12.37 12.65
C LEU A 486 -3.37 13.60 13.14
N GLU A 487 -2.39 13.38 14.02
CA GLU A 487 -1.44 14.39 14.54
C GLU A 487 0.00 14.02 14.14
N ALA A 488 0.61 13.05 14.81
CA ALA A 488 1.79 12.32 14.32
C ALA A 488 1.36 10.89 13.93
N TYR A 489 1.89 10.35 12.83
CA TYR A 489 1.48 9.03 12.35
C TYR A 489 2.56 8.31 11.55
N THR A 490 2.56 6.97 11.59
CA THR A 490 3.52 6.12 10.86
C THR A 490 2.90 5.58 9.57
N LEU A 491 3.56 5.74 8.43
CA LEU A 491 3.23 5.07 7.18
C LEU A 491 4.51 4.61 6.47
N GLY A 492 4.32 3.90 5.36
CA GLY A 492 5.36 3.72 4.35
C GLY A 492 4.78 3.96 2.97
N TRP A 493 5.62 4.44 2.05
CA TRP A 493 5.32 4.54 0.62
C TRP A 493 6.17 3.52 -0.13
N ILE A 494 5.62 2.95 -1.20
CA ILE A 494 6.27 1.98 -2.08
C ILE A 494 6.00 2.47 -3.50
N ALA A 495 7.03 2.43 -4.36
CA ALA A 495 6.96 2.93 -5.72
C ALA A 495 5.70 2.43 -6.47
N ASP A 496 4.86 3.37 -6.90
CA ASP A 496 3.87 3.09 -7.93
C ASP A 496 4.53 3.10 -9.34
N TRP A 497 5.53 3.97 -9.55
CA TRP A 497 6.52 3.94 -10.64
C TRP A 497 7.92 4.30 -10.08
N PRO A 498 9.04 3.94 -10.74
CA PRO A 498 10.37 3.91 -10.13
C PRO A 498 11.13 5.26 -10.09
N ALA A 499 10.44 6.41 -10.16
CA ALA A 499 11.07 7.75 -10.19
C ALA A 499 10.83 8.57 -8.89
N PRO A 500 11.68 9.59 -8.59
CA PRO A 500 11.56 10.37 -7.35
C PRO A 500 10.27 11.18 -7.20
N ASP A 501 9.66 11.64 -8.31
CA ASP A 501 8.38 12.35 -8.27
C ASP A 501 7.25 11.50 -7.67
N ASN A 502 7.28 10.18 -7.87
CA ASN A 502 6.35 9.25 -7.23
C ASN A 502 6.33 9.38 -5.70
N PHE A 503 7.48 9.70 -5.11
CA PHE A 503 7.66 9.91 -3.67
C PHE A 503 7.42 11.38 -3.32
N LEU A 504 8.02 12.31 -4.07
CA LEU A 504 8.04 13.73 -3.75
C LEU A 504 6.69 14.44 -3.99
N GLN A 505 5.75 13.85 -4.74
CA GLN A 505 4.35 14.30 -4.78
C GLN A 505 3.67 14.26 -3.39
N LEU A 506 4.12 13.39 -2.47
CA LEU A 506 3.62 13.37 -1.09
C LEU A 506 4.07 14.59 -0.26
N LEU A 507 5.09 15.30 -0.75
CA LEU A 507 5.67 16.52 -0.17
C LEU A 507 5.32 17.78 -0.97
N ASN A 508 4.63 17.68 -2.10
CA ASN A 508 4.09 18.82 -2.84
C ASN A 508 2.90 19.44 -2.08
N PRO A 509 3.00 20.65 -1.50
CA PRO A 509 2.04 21.13 -0.49
C PRO A 509 0.56 21.07 -0.87
N PRO A 510 0.12 21.43 -2.11
CA PRO A 510 -1.28 21.30 -2.53
C PRO A 510 -1.82 19.86 -2.47
N GLN A 511 -1.00 18.84 -2.75
CA GLN A 511 -1.40 17.42 -2.68
C GLN A 511 -1.46 16.87 -1.24
N THR A 512 -1.24 17.73 -0.23
CA THR A 512 -1.27 17.38 1.20
C THR A 512 -2.47 17.91 1.97
N ASP A 513 -3.36 18.69 1.32
CA ASP A 513 -4.49 19.35 1.99
C ASP A 513 -5.67 18.38 2.19
N THR A 514 -5.89 17.99 3.45
CA THR A 514 -6.97 17.08 3.87
C THR A 514 -8.36 17.72 3.92
N SER A 515 -8.54 18.94 3.42
CA SER A 515 -9.84 19.56 3.16
C SER A 515 -10.28 19.51 1.70
N GLU A 516 -9.36 19.24 0.77
CA GLU A 516 -9.64 19.01 -0.66
C GLU A 516 -10.02 17.54 -0.95
N GLN A 517 -10.44 17.27 -2.18
CA GLN A 517 -10.76 15.91 -2.63
C GLN A 517 -9.50 15.17 -3.10
N GLY A 518 -9.28 13.96 -2.57
CA GLY A 518 -8.18 13.08 -2.99
C GLY A 518 -6.76 13.46 -2.53
N PRO A 519 -6.52 13.92 -1.29
CA PRO A 519 -5.17 14.20 -0.80
C PRO A 519 -4.29 12.94 -0.85
N ILE A 520 -3.10 13.07 -1.44
CA ILE A 520 -2.13 11.97 -1.55
C ILE A 520 -1.46 11.75 -0.20
N SER A 521 -1.16 12.83 0.54
CA SER A 521 -0.61 12.76 1.90
C SER A 521 -1.40 13.62 2.90
N TYR A 522 -1.16 13.41 4.20
CA TYR A 522 -2.02 13.92 5.27
C TYR A 522 -1.33 14.94 6.19
N VAL A 523 -0.35 15.68 5.65
CA VAL A 523 0.47 16.63 6.42
C VAL A 523 -0.10 18.05 6.46
N ASN A 524 -0.94 18.46 5.51
CA ASN A 524 -1.48 19.82 5.38
C ASN A 524 -0.37 20.91 5.41
N TRP A 525 0.69 20.75 4.61
CA TRP A 525 1.77 21.73 4.51
C TRP A 525 1.28 22.99 3.83
N THR A 526 1.52 24.16 4.44
CA THR A 526 1.16 25.46 3.88
C THR A 526 2.20 26.52 4.25
N ALA A 527 2.24 27.62 3.51
CA ALA A 527 3.06 28.80 3.85
C ALA A 527 2.64 29.52 5.17
N GLU A 528 1.59 29.05 5.87
CA GLU A 528 1.25 29.50 7.22
C GLU A 528 1.83 28.59 8.34
N ASN A 529 2.26 27.37 8.02
CA ASN A 529 2.71 26.35 9.00
C ASN A 529 4.09 25.71 8.69
N GLY A 530 4.70 26.11 7.57
CA GLY A 530 6.07 25.82 7.19
C GLY A 530 6.66 26.96 6.34
N ASP A 531 7.92 27.31 6.60
CA ASP A 531 8.64 28.41 5.95
C ASP A 531 9.11 28.05 4.53
N ALA A 532 9.32 26.76 4.26
CA ALA A 532 9.82 26.21 2.99
C ALA A 532 8.71 25.66 2.08
N ALA A 533 7.43 25.75 2.48
CA ALA A 533 6.29 25.31 1.67
C ALA A 533 6.30 25.89 0.24
N GLN A 534 6.63 27.17 0.08
CA GLN A 534 6.71 27.78 -1.25
C GLN A 534 7.88 27.21 -2.06
N GLN A 535 9.02 26.89 -1.44
CA GLN A 535 10.15 26.24 -2.12
C GLN A 535 9.76 24.84 -2.62
N ALA A 536 9.11 24.02 -1.79
CA ALA A 536 8.62 22.70 -2.21
C ALA A 536 7.60 22.81 -3.37
N THR A 537 6.71 23.80 -3.32
CA THR A 537 5.72 24.05 -4.40
C THR A 537 6.40 24.51 -5.70
N ASP A 538 7.31 25.48 -5.62
CA ASP A 538 8.04 26.03 -6.77
C ASP A 538 8.99 24.99 -7.40
N ALA A 539 9.59 24.11 -6.58
CA ALA A 539 10.41 23.00 -7.03
C ALA A 539 9.57 21.88 -7.65
N TYR A 540 8.46 21.46 -7.04
CA TYR A 540 7.58 20.47 -7.66
C TYR A 540 7.00 20.97 -8.99
N GLN A 541 6.69 22.25 -9.13
CA GLN A 541 6.27 22.80 -10.42
C GLN A 541 7.42 22.86 -11.46
N GLN A 542 8.70 22.89 -11.04
CA GLN A 542 9.82 22.66 -11.97
C GLN A 542 9.88 21.21 -12.48
N VAL A 543 9.50 20.22 -11.66
CA VAL A 543 9.34 18.83 -12.11
C VAL A 543 8.25 18.74 -13.18
N VAL A 544 7.04 19.22 -12.86
CA VAL A 544 5.87 19.19 -13.77
C VAL A 544 6.15 19.95 -15.06
N ASN A 545 6.81 21.12 -15.00
CA ASN A 545 7.15 21.90 -16.20
C ASN A 545 8.26 21.27 -17.08
N ASN A 546 8.88 20.15 -16.67
CA ASN A 546 9.91 19.44 -17.43
C ASN A 546 9.59 17.93 -17.49
N PRO A 547 8.46 17.51 -18.08
CA PRO A 547 7.96 16.13 -17.88
C PRO A 547 8.50 15.14 -18.94
N ALA A 548 9.17 15.61 -20.00
CA ALA A 548 9.66 14.77 -21.09
C ALA A 548 10.87 13.87 -20.73
N PRO A 549 11.00 12.66 -21.33
CA PRO A 549 12.13 11.75 -21.13
C PRO A 549 13.38 12.19 -21.92
N THR A 550 14.02 13.31 -21.52
CA THR A 550 15.24 13.84 -22.14
C THR A 550 16.29 14.23 -21.09
N ASP A 551 17.58 14.13 -21.43
CA ASP A 551 18.70 14.50 -20.54
C ASP A 551 18.56 15.93 -19.95
N GLU A 552 18.11 16.89 -20.74
CA GLU A 552 17.94 18.30 -20.33
C GLU A 552 16.78 18.44 -19.33
N ALA A 553 15.65 17.79 -19.58
CA ALA A 553 14.53 17.76 -18.63
C ALA A 553 14.86 16.99 -17.36
N GLN A 554 15.55 15.85 -17.46
CA GLN A 554 16.00 15.06 -16.30
C GLN A 554 16.92 15.86 -15.40
N GLN A 555 17.86 16.67 -15.94
CA GLN A 555 18.72 17.52 -15.10
C GLN A 555 17.89 18.54 -14.30
N VAL A 556 16.86 19.15 -14.91
CA VAL A 556 15.99 20.10 -14.18
C VAL A 556 15.14 19.39 -13.12
N ARG A 557 14.65 18.17 -13.42
CA ARG A 557 13.97 17.33 -12.42
C ARG A 557 14.90 16.95 -11.27
N ASP A 558 16.13 16.51 -11.55
CA ASP A 558 17.15 16.15 -10.56
C ASP A 558 17.49 17.31 -9.60
N GLU A 559 17.67 18.53 -10.13
CA GLU A 559 17.90 19.72 -9.31
C GLU A 559 16.67 20.06 -8.45
N ALA A 560 15.46 19.98 -9.02
CA ALA A 560 14.21 20.23 -8.30
C ALA A 560 13.88 19.17 -7.22
N TYR A 561 14.20 17.90 -7.46
CA TYR A 561 13.98 16.82 -6.49
C TYR A 561 14.78 17.07 -5.19
N VAL A 562 16.02 17.52 -5.31
CA VAL A 562 16.85 17.90 -4.15
C VAL A 562 16.26 19.12 -3.43
N ASP A 563 15.77 20.14 -4.14
CA ASP A 563 15.15 21.32 -3.53
C ASP A 563 13.88 21.00 -2.71
N ILE A 564 13.10 19.98 -3.09
CA ILE A 564 11.93 19.50 -2.31
C ILE A 564 12.39 18.79 -1.02
N GLU A 565 13.42 17.93 -1.11
CA GLU A 565 14.00 17.26 0.06
C GLU A 565 14.57 18.28 1.06
N MET A 566 15.30 19.30 0.59
CA MET A 566 15.80 20.39 1.44
C MET A 566 14.67 21.16 2.12
N ALA A 567 13.56 21.41 1.41
CA ALA A 567 12.39 22.06 1.99
C ALA A 567 11.73 21.20 3.07
N ASN A 568 11.68 19.87 2.88
CA ASN A 568 11.18 18.95 3.90
C ASN A 568 12.14 18.83 5.10
N TRP A 569 13.46 18.94 4.93
CA TRP A 569 14.41 19.05 6.04
C TRP A 569 14.18 20.31 6.88
N GLU A 570 13.94 21.46 6.25
CA GLU A 570 13.69 22.73 6.95
C GLU A 570 12.39 22.68 7.77
N ASP A 571 11.28 22.19 7.20
CA ASP A 571 9.97 22.22 7.86
C ASP A 571 9.58 20.94 8.61
N VAL A 572 10.23 19.80 8.33
CA VAL A 572 9.93 18.45 8.85
C VAL A 572 8.45 18.11 8.68
N ALA A 573 7.95 18.12 7.44
CA ALA A 573 6.58 17.72 7.12
C ALA A 573 6.41 16.19 7.25
N MET A 574 7.39 15.47 6.72
CA MET A 574 7.60 14.04 6.97
C MET A 574 9.04 13.82 7.45
N LEU A 575 9.21 13.00 8.49
CA LEU A 575 10.50 12.57 9.00
C LEU A 575 10.77 11.13 8.53
N PRO A 576 11.68 10.92 7.57
CA PRO A 576 12.04 9.58 7.10
C PRO A 576 12.75 8.79 8.22
N VAL A 577 12.56 7.47 8.23
CA VAL A 577 13.10 6.57 9.27
C VAL A 577 14.01 5.50 8.67
N TYR A 578 13.51 4.75 7.68
CA TYR A 578 14.30 3.70 7.01
C TYR A 578 13.79 3.37 5.60
N ASN A 579 14.71 2.96 4.73
CA ASN A 579 14.38 2.29 3.47
C ASN A 579 14.37 0.77 3.72
N GLN A 580 13.33 0.07 3.27
CA GLN A 580 13.14 -1.36 3.61
C GLN A 580 14.07 -2.27 2.80
N LYS A 581 14.70 -3.23 3.49
CA LYS A 581 15.20 -4.46 2.87
C LYS A 581 14.13 -5.52 3.12
N GLU A 582 13.26 -5.77 2.15
CA GLU A 582 12.18 -6.73 2.31
C GLU A 582 12.75 -8.15 2.27
N GLU A 583 12.39 -8.96 3.26
CA GLU A 583 12.96 -10.31 3.41
C GLU A 583 11.88 -11.37 3.46
N MET A 584 11.98 -12.34 2.54
CA MET A 584 11.04 -13.44 2.40
C MET A 584 11.76 -14.78 2.53
N PHE A 585 11.04 -15.77 3.08
CA PHE A 585 11.59 -17.05 3.51
C PHE A 585 10.68 -18.19 3.04
N TRP A 586 11.28 -19.32 2.64
CA TRP A 586 10.53 -20.49 2.18
C TRP A 586 11.21 -21.83 2.49
N TYR A 587 10.43 -22.91 2.47
CA TYR A 587 10.94 -24.28 2.62
C TYR A 587 11.50 -24.82 1.30
N ASP A 588 12.47 -25.74 1.38
CA ASP A 588 13.15 -26.39 0.22
C ASP A 588 12.21 -27.12 -0.76
N THR A 589 10.90 -27.23 -0.43
CA THR A 589 9.86 -27.75 -1.31
C THR A 589 9.33 -26.71 -2.30
N VAL A 590 9.78 -25.45 -2.27
CA VAL A 590 9.37 -24.38 -3.19
C VAL A 590 10.55 -23.95 -4.04
N ASP A 591 10.33 -23.86 -5.36
CA ASP A 591 11.20 -23.09 -6.26
C ASP A 591 10.45 -21.81 -6.66
N ILE A 592 11.08 -20.65 -6.48
CA ILE A 592 10.50 -19.33 -6.70
C ILE A 592 11.60 -18.34 -7.06
N GLU A 593 11.39 -17.57 -8.11
CA GLU A 593 12.36 -16.54 -8.52
C GLU A 593 12.34 -15.35 -7.54
N PRO A 594 13.50 -14.79 -7.16
CA PRO A 594 13.56 -13.56 -6.36
C PRO A 594 12.81 -12.40 -7.00
N PHE A 595 11.99 -11.69 -6.22
CA PHE A 595 11.38 -10.43 -6.64
C PHE A 595 12.42 -9.30 -6.71
N GLY A 596 12.13 -8.23 -7.45
CA GLY A 596 12.99 -7.05 -7.63
C GLY A 596 12.59 -5.84 -6.76
N GLY A 597 13.17 -4.68 -7.08
CA GLY A 597 13.02 -3.45 -6.29
C GLY A 597 11.58 -2.93 -6.15
N MET A 598 10.66 -3.28 -7.04
CA MET A 598 9.23 -2.90 -6.94
C MET A 598 8.45 -3.74 -5.90
N GLY A 599 9.10 -4.73 -5.27
CA GLY A 599 8.57 -5.48 -4.14
C GLY A 599 7.60 -6.62 -4.49
N PRO A 600 7.28 -7.50 -3.53
CA PRO A 600 6.54 -8.73 -3.74
C PRO A 600 5.02 -8.54 -3.94
N SER A 601 4.60 -7.30 -4.23
CA SER A 601 3.28 -6.89 -4.70
C SER A 601 3.20 -6.66 -6.22
N ARG A 602 4.34 -6.55 -6.93
CA ARG A 602 4.40 -6.53 -8.40
C ARG A 602 4.82 -7.88 -9.01
N GLN A 603 5.14 -8.87 -8.17
CA GLN A 603 5.54 -10.20 -8.63
C GLN A 603 4.34 -11.07 -9.01
N LYS A 604 4.35 -11.61 -10.24
CA LYS A 604 3.50 -12.74 -10.66
C LYS A 604 4.08 -14.07 -10.19
N LEU A 605 3.21 -15.02 -9.85
CA LEU A 605 3.56 -16.30 -9.21
C LEU A 605 3.44 -17.51 -10.15
N ASN A 606 3.30 -17.27 -11.44
CA ASN A 606 3.15 -18.31 -12.48
C ASN A 606 4.42 -19.14 -12.72
N THR A 607 5.60 -18.62 -12.33
CA THR A 607 6.89 -19.33 -12.38
C THR A 607 7.13 -20.30 -11.22
N VAL A 608 6.34 -20.22 -10.14
CA VAL A 608 6.56 -21.00 -8.90
C VAL A 608 6.32 -22.50 -9.12
N THR A 609 7.19 -23.34 -8.55
CA THR A 609 6.98 -24.81 -8.53
C THR A 609 7.03 -25.40 -7.12
N LEU A 610 6.42 -26.57 -6.95
CA LEU A 610 6.36 -27.30 -5.69
C LEU A 610 6.95 -28.71 -5.83
N ASN A 611 8.04 -28.95 -5.10
CA ASN A 611 8.82 -30.18 -5.09
C ASN A 611 8.39 -31.09 -3.91
N ARG A 612 7.12 -31.54 -3.89
CA ARG A 612 6.54 -32.38 -2.82
C ARG A 612 5.59 -33.46 -3.31
#